data_AF-A0A1B8E440-F1
#
_entry.id   AF-A0A1B8E440-F1
#
_cell.length_a   1.000
_cell.length_b   1.000
_cell.length_c   1.000
_cell.angle_alpha   90.00
_cell.angle_beta   90.00
_cell.angle_gamma   90.00
#
_symmetry.space_group_name_H-M   'P 1'
#
loop_
_entity.id
_entity.type
_entity.pdbx_description
1 polymer ?
#
loop_
_entity_poly.entity_id
_entity_poly.type
_entity_poly.pdbx_seq_one_letter_code
_entity_poly.pdbx_strand_id
1 'polypeptide(L)'
;MDTIQQRSKRLCRRSQTPPTTPERALACSIATSPFLNLPLEIIFLTSSYLPVESVGCLSLSCQYLYSCLKKEYQQLLKDANHIVMEKFLRLLERDLPYHIICPTCNKLHSMALAERHLVTEEYCLEANTTQLKCRAVDSRSQRLRKITPQFTSTIFFMAMKAHRLGQDTTTLLNLLYYKKFSTKRRLAQLHTAEPRIRNGSLLMRDQMIFMFPSSLTTPASPSGEFSGELGGELGGELGFCHHTTLNGLSDLTWCGITFPKAGEMDQCKDMGGIINCPYCHTELRINFKSYGKAWNAMFVTRWMAFGEGRGIGDVKWGIRSSEEWVWDSAGNPRGAISAAFEGNGEIQFDALLSEQDTSTLCAECPGDGGDGDCEGMEEPYVDEGGVFHTLQFGDDAVTIPARAV
;
A
#
# COMPACT_ATOMS: atom_id res chain seq x y z
N MET A 1 45.98 14.82 1.83
CA MET A 1 46.12 15.16 0.39
C MET A 1 47.03 14.18 -0.37
N ASP A 2 47.75 13.27 0.30
CA ASP A 2 48.69 12.34 -0.38
C ASP A 2 48.09 11.07 -1.00
N THR A 3 46.82 10.75 -0.71
CA THR A 3 46.16 9.54 -1.26
C THR A 3 45.67 9.68 -2.70
N ILE A 4 45.56 10.91 -3.23
CA ILE A 4 45.07 11.17 -4.59
C ILE A 4 46.22 11.06 -5.62
N GLN A 5 47.44 11.44 -5.24
CA GLN A 5 48.60 11.45 -6.16
C GLN A 5 49.15 10.05 -6.50
N GLN A 6 48.96 9.06 -5.62
CA GLN A 6 49.44 7.69 -5.87
C GLN A 6 48.54 6.88 -6.81
N ARG A 7 47.28 7.27 -7.03
CA ARG A 7 46.33 6.54 -7.88
C ARG A 7 46.42 6.92 -9.37
N SER A 8 46.79 8.15 -9.70
CA SER A 8 46.91 8.61 -11.11
C SER A 8 47.98 7.83 -11.91
N LYS A 9 49.08 7.41 -11.27
CA LYS A 9 50.18 6.69 -11.95
C LYS A 9 49.83 5.28 -12.43
N ARG A 10 48.74 4.65 -11.96
CA ARG A 10 48.35 3.28 -12.37
C ARG A 10 47.39 3.24 -13.57
N LEU A 11 46.78 4.36 -13.96
CA LEU A 11 45.76 4.39 -15.01
C LEU A 11 46.30 4.72 -16.41
N CYS A 12 47.48 5.36 -16.52
CA CYS A 12 48.10 5.68 -17.82
C CYS A 12 48.64 4.48 -18.63
N ARG A 13 48.62 3.25 -18.10
CA ARG A 13 49.25 2.09 -18.77
C ARG A 13 48.30 1.20 -19.59
N ARG A 14 47.01 1.53 -19.72
CA ARG A 14 46.00 0.61 -20.31
C ARG A 14 45.28 1.08 -21.57
N SER A 15 45.74 2.15 -22.22
CA SER A 15 45.00 2.81 -23.32
C SER A 15 45.74 2.79 -24.68
N GLN A 16 46.34 1.67 -25.08
CA GLN A 16 47.03 1.56 -26.37
C GLN A 16 46.80 0.20 -27.08
N THR A 17 45.54 -0.15 -27.34
CA THR A 17 45.24 -1.16 -28.37
C THR A 17 44.26 -0.57 -29.38
N PRO A 18 44.61 -0.52 -30.68
CA PRO A 18 43.76 0.03 -31.72
C PRO A 18 42.64 -0.95 -32.07
N PRO A 19 41.37 -0.51 -32.21
CA PRO A 19 40.30 -1.36 -32.71
C PRO A 19 40.26 -1.31 -34.24
N THR A 20 40.31 -2.48 -34.86
CA THR A 20 40.10 -2.68 -36.29
C THR A 20 38.63 -3.05 -36.53
N THR A 21 38.04 -2.51 -37.61
CA THR A 21 36.73 -2.82 -38.27
C THR A 21 35.49 -1.97 -37.87
N PRO A 22 34.63 -1.56 -38.85
CA PRO A 22 33.75 -0.40 -38.73
C PRO A 22 32.25 -0.77 -38.62
N GLU A 23 31.66 -0.55 -37.45
CA GLU A 23 30.21 -0.61 -37.20
C GLU A 23 29.69 0.82 -37.01
N ARG A 24 29.66 1.60 -38.11
CA ARG A 24 29.74 3.07 -38.09
C ARG A 24 28.51 3.79 -38.67
N ALA A 25 27.30 3.30 -38.41
CA ALA A 25 26.07 3.94 -38.92
C ALA A 25 24.96 4.18 -37.87
N LEU A 26 25.24 4.00 -36.58
CA LEU A 26 24.47 4.60 -35.49
C LEU A 26 25.30 5.64 -34.71
N ALA A 27 26.27 6.25 -35.38
CA ALA A 27 26.95 7.46 -34.91
C ALA A 27 25.99 8.65 -35.12
N CYS A 28 24.85 8.63 -34.42
CA CYS A 28 24.20 9.89 -34.07
C CYS A 28 25.28 10.77 -33.48
N SER A 29 25.39 11.98 -34.02
CA SER A 29 26.23 13.07 -33.54
C SER A 29 25.99 13.27 -32.04
N ILE A 30 26.66 12.47 -31.20
CA ILE A 30 26.98 12.82 -29.83
C ILE A 30 27.90 14.02 -30.05
N ALA A 31 27.31 15.21 -30.06
CA ALA A 31 28.05 16.43 -29.79
C ALA A 31 28.86 16.09 -28.54
N THR A 32 30.16 15.88 -28.73
CA THR A 32 31.03 15.34 -27.71
C THR A 32 30.94 16.32 -26.55
N SER A 33 30.24 15.91 -25.50
CA SER A 33 30.08 16.74 -24.31
C SER A 33 31.48 17.22 -23.94
N PRO A 34 31.72 18.55 -23.83
CA PRO A 34 33.06 19.06 -23.53
C PRO A 34 33.68 18.41 -22.29
N PHE A 35 32.83 17.96 -21.37
CA PHE A 35 33.23 17.20 -20.18
C PHE A 35 33.89 15.85 -20.49
N LEU A 36 33.42 15.12 -21.51
CA LEU A 36 33.99 13.82 -21.92
C LEU A 36 35.33 13.96 -22.65
N ASN A 37 35.69 15.17 -23.08
CA ASN A 37 37.00 15.47 -23.67
C ASN A 37 38.06 15.84 -22.61
N LEU A 38 37.69 15.91 -21.34
CA LEU A 38 38.62 16.21 -20.25
C LEU A 38 39.54 15.01 -19.97
N PRO A 39 40.81 15.25 -19.57
CA PRO A 39 41.66 14.19 -19.03
C PRO A 39 41.02 13.49 -17.83
N LEU A 40 41.28 12.19 -17.67
CA LEU A 40 40.72 11.39 -16.57
C LEU A 40 41.04 11.98 -15.21
N GLU A 41 42.22 12.56 -15.03
CA GLU A 41 42.65 13.22 -13.80
C GLU A 41 41.72 14.37 -13.41
N ILE A 42 41.25 15.14 -14.39
CA ILE A 42 40.32 16.25 -14.18
C ILE A 42 38.93 15.72 -13.84
N ILE A 43 38.50 14.64 -14.50
CA ILE A 43 37.22 13.97 -14.19
C ILE A 43 37.24 13.43 -12.75
N PHE A 44 38.32 12.74 -12.35
CA PHE A 44 38.48 12.22 -10.99
C PHE A 44 38.54 13.35 -9.95
N LEU A 45 39.33 14.40 -10.21
CA LEU A 45 39.41 15.57 -9.34
C LEU A 45 38.03 16.20 -9.16
N THR A 46 37.29 16.43 -10.26
CA THR A 46 35.92 16.97 -10.22
C THR A 46 35.01 16.06 -9.40
N SER A 47 35.05 14.74 -9.65
CA SER A 47 34.22 13.78 -8.92
C SER A 47 34.54 13.73 -7.43
N SER A 48 35.79 13.99 -7.03
CA SER A 48 36.20 13.99 -5.61
C SER A 48 35.60 15.15 -4.79
N TYR A 49 35.10 16.20 -5.47
CA TYR A 49 34.38 17.31 -4.84
C TYR A 49 32.86 17.11 -4.83
N LEU A 50 32.35 16.09 -5.51
CA LEU A 50 30.91 15.82 -5.52
C LEU A 50 30.52 14.94 -4.33
N PRO A 51 29.32 15.13 -3.76
CA PRO A 51 28.73 14.15 -2.87
C PRO A 51 28.68 12.78 -3.53
N VAL A 52 28.80 11.75 -2.70
CA VAL A 52 28.81 10.34 -3.09
C VAL A 52 27.64 10.12 -4.07
N GLU A 53 26.39 10.31 -3.66
CA GLU A 53 25.20 10.15 -4.51
C GLU A 53 25.28 10.80 -5.90
N SER A 54 25.93 11.96 -6.03
CA SER A 54 26.08 12.68 -7.29
C SER A 54 27.13 12.06 -8.21
N VAL A 55 28.24 11.54 -7.66
CA VAL A 55 29.24 10.77 -8.42
C VAL A 55 28.60 9.51 -8.99
N GLY A 56 27.69 8.89 -8.23
CA GLY A 56 26.93 7.73 -8.70
C GLY A 56 26.14 8.03 -9.95
N CYS A 57 25.34 9.10 -9.93
CA CYS A 57 24.58 9.54 -11.09
C CYS A 57 25.48 9.96 -12.25
N LEU A 58 26.57 10.68 -11.98
CA LEU A 58 27.56 11.05 -12.99
C LEU A 58 28.12 9.80 -13.68
N SER A 59 28.46 8.77 -12.90
CA SER A 59 28.95 7.50 -13.46
C SER A 59 27.91 6.80 -14.34
N LEU A 60 26.61 6.99 -14.11
CA LEU A 60 25.56 6.37 -14.90
C LEU A 60 25.14 7.18 -16.13
N SER A 61 25.64 8.40 -16.30
CA SER A 61 25.26 9.28 -17.42
C SER A 61 25.76 8.79 -18.79
N CYS A 62 26.86 8.03 -18.84
CA CYS A 62 27.34 7.39 -20.07
C CYS A 62 28.26 6.20 -19.78
N GLN A 63 28.44 5.32 -20.77
CA GLN A 63 29.28 4.13 -20.64
C GLN A 63 30.76 4.43 -20.33
N TYR A 64 31.29 5.54 -20.86
CA TYR A 64 32.67 5.98 -20.59
C TYR A 64 32.85 6.32 -19.11
N LEU A 65 32.03 7.23 -18.58
CA LEU A 65 32.09 7.65 -17.18
C LEU A 65 31.79 6.47 -16.24
N TYR A 66 30.88 5.58 -16.62
CA TYR A 66 30.62 4.35 -15.86
C TYR A 66 31.88 3.51 -15.75
N SER A 67 32.55 3.26 -16.87
CA SER A 67 33.77 2.44 -16.90
C SER A 67 34.92 3.06 -16.10
N CYS A 68 35.04 4.39 -16.13
CA CYS A 68 36.06 5.14 -15.40
C CYS A 68 35.80 5.19 -13.90
N LEU A 69 34.58 5.53 -13.49
CA LEU A 69 34.23 5.84 -12.10
C LEU A 69 33.72 4.62 -11.30
N LYS A 70 33.22 3.57 -11.96
CA LYS A 70 32.60 2.40 -11.29
C LYS A 70 33.49 1.79 -10.20
N LYS A 71 34.79 1.63 -10.44
CA LYS A 71 35.66 0.93 -9.48
C LYS A 71 35.78 1.66 -8.15
N GLU A 72 35.89 2.97 -8.18
CA GLU A 72 36.04 3.78 -6.96
C GLU A 72 34.70 3.94 -6.26
N TYR A 73 33.64 4.08 -7.05
CA TYR A 73 32.38 4.59 -6.54
C TYR A 73 31.34 3.49 -6.26
N GLN A 74 31.43 2.33 -6.93
CA GLN A 74 30.55 1.20 -6.65
C GLN A 74 30.72 0.68 -5.22
N GLN A 75 31.95 0.66 -4.69
CA GLN A 75 32.17 0.23 -3.32
C GLN A 75 31.61 1.24 -2.33
N LEU A 76 31.79 2.54 -2.58
CA LEU A 76 31.22 3.61 -1.75
C LEU A 76 29.69 3.56 -1.70
N LEU A 77 29.01 3.26 -2.81
CA LEU A 77 27.56 3.05 -2.81
C LEU A 77 27.14 1.77 -2.09
N LYS A 78 27.91 0.69 -2.18
CA LYS A 78 27.62 -0.55 -1.46
C LYS A 78 27.71 -0.38 0.05
N ASP A 79 28.70 0.39 0.49
CA ASP A 79 28.96 0.68 1.90
C ASP A 79 28.16 1.90 2.41
N ALA A 80 27.41 2.56 1.52
CA ALA A 80 26.64 3.75 1.86
C ALA A 80 25.50 3.40 2.83
N ASN A 81 25.27 4.29 3.79
CA ASN A 81 24.10 4.19 4.65
C ASN A 81 22.79 4.45 3.86
N HIS A 82 21.67 4.14 4.51
CA HIS A 82 20.33 4.29 3.93
C HIS A 82 20.07 5.69 3.37
N ILE A 83 20.51 6.74 4.06
CA ILE A 83 20.26 8.15 3.68
C ILE A 83 20.98 8.50 2.37
N VAL A 84 22.25 8.12 2.25
CA VAL A 84 23.04 8.37 1.03
C VAL A 84 22.48 7.59 -0.15
N MET A 85 22.11 6.32 0.07
CA MET A 85 21.47 5.51 -0.97
C MET A 85 20.11 6.10 -1.40
N GLU A 86 19.28 6.55 -0.46
CA GLU A 86 18.00 7.19 -0.78
C GLU A 86 18.20 8.43 -1.66
N LYS A 87 19.16 9.30 -1.31
CA LYS A 87 19.50 10.48 -2.13
C LYS A 87 19.96 10.09 -3.54
N PHE A 88 20.81 9.08 -3.66
CA PHE A 88 21.25 8.54 -4.95
C PHE A 88 20.07 8.06 -5.79
N LEU A 89 19.17 7.27 -5.20
CA LEU A 89 17.99 6.77 -5.90
C LEU A 89 17.05 7.91 -6.30
N ARG A 90 16.90 8.97 -5.49
CA ARG A 90 16.08 10.17 -5.80
C ARG A 90 16.58 10.90 -7.03
N LEU A 91 17.90 11.01 -7.17
CA LEU A 91 18.50 11.57 -8.38
C LEU A 91 18.18 10.71 -9.61
N LEU A 92 18.26 9.38 -9.49
CA LEU A 92 17.90 8.47 -10.59
C LEU A 92 16.40 8.47 -10.91
N GLU A 93 15.53 8.50 -9.90
CA GLU A 93 14.08 8.52 -10.07
C GLU A 93 13.60 9.73 -10.88
N ARG A 94 14.26 10.88 -10.70
CA ARG A 94 13.98 12.11 -11.46
C ARG A 94 14.13 11.89 -12.96
N ASP A 95 15.16 11.14 -13.35
CA ASP A 95 15.52 10.91 -14.75
C ASP A 95 14.83 9.63 -15.31
N LEU A 96 14.13 8.87 -14.45
CA LEU A 96 13.39 7.65 -14.77
C LEU A 96 11.88 7.83 -14.51
N PRO A 97 11.11 8.37 -15.47
CA PRO A 97 9.69 8.69 -15.25
C PRO A 97 8.82 7.49 -14.88
N TYR A 98 9.16 6.29 -15.36
CA TYR A 98 8.42 5.04 -15.12
C TYR A 98 8.95 4.21 -13.94
N HIS A 99 9.80 4.79 -13.09
CA HIS A 99 10.29 4.13 -11.88
C HIS A 99 9.90 4.93 -10.65
N ILE A 100 9.70 4.27 -9.50
CA ILE A 100 9.57 4.93 -8.20
C ILE A 100 10.59 4.40 -7.22
N ILE A 101 10.96 5.21 -6.24
CA ILE A 101 11.70 4.71 -5.08
C ILE A 101 10.70 4.12 -4.12
N CYS A 102 10.90 2.85 -3.76
CA CYS A 102 10.17 2.29 -2.65
C CYS A 102 10.88 2.66 -1.35
N PRO A 103 10.22 3.37 -0.43
CA PRO A 103 10.83 3.79 0.82
C PRO A 103 11.20 2.63 1.74
N THR A 104 10.48 1.50 1.64
CA THR A 104 10.72 0.32 2.49
C THR A 104 11.86 -0.54 1.97
N CYS A 105 11.98 -0.67 0.65
CA CYS A 105 13.03 -1.50 0.03
C CYS A 105 14.33 -0.73 -0.20
N ASN A 106 14.27 0.61 -0.26
CA ASN A 106 15.33 1.48 -0.77
C ASN A 106 15.84 1.00 -2.14
N LYS A 107 14.89 0.77 -3.06
CA LYS A 107 15.11 0.27 -4.43
C LYS A 107 14.21 1.03 -5.41
N LEU A 108 14.64 1.08 -6.68
CA LEU A 108 13.81 1.54 -7.79
C LEU A 108 12.91 0.40 -8.28
N HIS A 109 11.61 0.66 -8.33
CA HIS A 109 10.62 -0.26 -8.88
C HIS A 109 10.06 0.32 -10.18
N SER A 110 10.02 -0.51 -11.22
CA SER A 110 9.37 -0.15 -12.48
C SER A 110 7.86 -0.21 -12.32
N MET A 111 7.16 0.84 -12.76
CA MET A 111 5.69 0.89 -12.80
C MET A 111 5.11 -0.18 -13.72
N ALA A 112 5.85 -0.59 -14.77
CA ALA A 112 5.43 -1.66 -15.67
C ALA A 112 5.35 -3.04 -14.96
N LEU A 113 5.89 -3.15 -13.76
CA LEU A 113 5.88 -4.38 -12.95
C LEU A 113 5.06 -4.21 -11.66
N ALA A 114 4.11 -3.26 -11.64
CA ALA A 114 3.30 -2.93 -10.47
C ALA A 114 2.59 -4.16 -9.86
N GLU A 115 2.10 -5.08 -10.69
CA GLU A 115 1.41 -6.30 -10.27
C GLU A 115 2.25 -7.18 -9.32
N ARG A 116 3.59 -7.13 -9.41
CA ARG A 116 4.48 -7.90 -8.51
C ARG A 116 4.38 -7.45 -7.05
N HIS A 117 3.78 -6.29 -6.80
CA HIS A 117 3.60 -5.74 -5.47
C HIS A 117 2.28 -6.14 -4.81
N LEU A 118 1.34 -6.72 -5.56
CA LEU A 118 0.07 -7.18 -4.99
C LEU A 118 0.29 -8.18 -3.85
N VAL A 119 -0.48 -8.01 -2.77
CA VAL A 119 -0.55 -8.96 -1.66
C VAL A 119 -1.71 -9.90 -1.95
N THR A 120 -1.41 -11.13 -2.37
CA THR A 120 -2.41 -12.21 -2.45
C THR A 120 -2.65 -12.80 -1.05
N GLU A 121 -3.91 -13.11 -0.74
CA GLU A 121 -4.36 -13.60 0.58
C GLU A 121 -3.70 -14.91 1.02
N GLU A 122 -3.23 -15.73 0.07
CA GLU A 122 -2.62 -17.06 0.36
C GLU A 122 -1.24 -17.00 1.01
N TYR A 123 -0.60 -15.84 1.14
CA TYR A 123 0.77 -15.77 1.64
C TYR A 123 0.84 -15.54 3.16
N CYS A 124 0.61 -16.64 3.88
CA CYS A 124 0.91 -16.81 5.29
C CYS A 124 2.35 -17.32 5.50
N LEU A 125 3.15 -16.50 6.19
CA LEU A 125 4.21 -16.85 7.17
C LEU A 125 5.42 -17.69 6.75
N GLU A 126 5.39 -18.40 5.63
CA GLU A 126 6.58 -19.10 5.16
C GLU A 126 7.53 -18.09 4.54
N ALA A 127 8.56 -17.74 5.32
CA ALA A 127 9.62 -16.80 5.05
C ALA A 127 10.47 -17.21 3.84
N ASN A 128 9.86 -17.27 2.66
CA ASN A 128 10.60 -17.47 1.44
C ASN A 128 11.41 -16.18 1.22
N THR A 129 12.74 -16.33 1.23
CA THR A 129 13.75 -15.25 1.19
C THR A 129 13.67 -14.37 -0.06
N THR A 130 12.77 -14.68 -0.98
CA THR A 130 12.54 -13.96 -2.23
C THR A 130 11.48 -12.84 -2.12
N GLN A 131 10.78 -12.71 -0.99
CA GLN A 131 9.74 -11.69 -0.86
C GLN A 131 10.34 -10.28 -0.75
N LEU A 132 9.77 -9.33 -1.50
CA LEU A 132 10.14 -7.91 -1.40
C LEU A 132 9.80 -7.37 0.00
N LYS A 133 10.75 -6.70 0.66
CA LYS A 133 10.57 -6.10 2.00
C LYS A 133 9.33 -5.22 2.10
N CYS A 134 9.03 -4.44 1.06
CA CYS A 134 7.83 -3.59 1.01
C CYS A 134 6.53 -4.38 1.08
N ARG A 135 6.46 -5.53 0.41
CA ARG A 135 5.29 -6.41 0.43
C ARG A 135 5.08 -7.02 1.82
N ALA A 136 6.15 -7.37 2.53
CA ALA A 136 6.05 -7.87 3.90
C ALA A 136 5.49 -6.81 4.87
N VAL A 137 5.94 -5.55 4.74
CA VAL A 137 5.43 -4.43 5.54
C VAL A 137 3.96 -4.12 5.22
N ASP A 138 3.58 -4.12 3.95
CA ASP A 138 2.19 -3.93 3.53
C ASP A 138 1.31 -5.08 4.04
N SER A 139 1.76 -6.34 3.93
CA SER A 139 1.04 -7.51 4.46
C SER A 139 0.83 -7.42 5.97
N ARG A 140 1.85 -7.02 6.73
CA ARG A 140 1.71 -6.79 8.18
C ARG A 140 0.69 -5.68 8.47
N SER A 141 0.72 -4.60 7.71
CA SER A 141 -0.24 -3.48 7.85
C SER A 141 -1.68 -3.91 7.52
N GLN A 142 -1.87 -4.79 6.53
CA GLN A 142 -3.17 -5.39 6.20
C GLN A 142 -3.69 -6.29 7.32
N ARG A 143 -2.83 -7.12 7.93
CA ARG A 143 -3.22 -7.97 9.07
C ARG A 143 -3.66 -7.15 10.28
N LEU A 144 -2.99 -6.02 10.51
CA LEU A 144 -3.36 -5.05 11.54
C LEU A 144 -4.53 -4.14 11.10
N ARG A 145 -5.13 -4.40 9.93
CA ARG A 145 -6.29 -3.68 9.36
C ARG A 145 -6.08 -2.17 9.24
N LYS A 146 -4.81 -1.73 9.17
CA LYS A 146 -4.40 -0.33 8.96
C LYS A 146 -4.70 0.15 7.54
N ILE A 147 -4.78 -0.78 6.59
CA ILE A 147 -5.02 -0.54 5.17
C ILE A 147 -6.03 -1.57 4.64
N THR A 148 -6.68 -1.25 3.53
CA THR A 148 -7.67 -2.14 2.90
C THR A 148 -6.96 -3.39 2.35
N PRO A 149 -7.70 -4.50 2.16
CA PRO A 149 -7.19 -5.61 1.38
C PRO A 149 -6.70 -5.14 0.00
N GLN A 150 -5.68 -5.82 -0.52
CA GLN A 150 -4.97 -5.50 -1.77
C GLN A 150 -4.28 -4.12 -1.85
N PHE A 151 -4.47 -3.22 -0.88
CA PHE A 151 -3.72 -1.96 -0.86
C PHE A 151 -2.22 -2.23 -0.64
N THR A 152 -1.39 -1.58 -1.44
CA THR A 152 0.06 -1.63 -1.29
C THR A 152 0.63 -0.22 -1.35
N SER A 153 1.57 0.08 -0.46
CA SER A 153 2.27 1.36 -0.43
C SER A 153 2.97 1.64 -1.76
N THR A 154 3.56 0.60 -2.35
CA THR A 154 4.34 0.73 -3.59
C THR A 154 3.46 1.09 -4.79
N ILE A 155 2.32 0.43 -4.98
CA ILE A 155 1.39 0.77 -6.08
C ILE A 155 0.76 2.15 -5.85
N PHE A 156 0.48 2.52 -4.59
CA PHE A 156 0.08 3.89 -4.24
C PHE A 156 1.09 4.93 -4.73
N PHE A 157 2.39 4.78 -4.42
CA PHE A 157 3.42 5.71 -4.90
C PHE A 157 3.54 5.72 -6.43
N MET A 158 3.38 4.57 -7.10
CA MET A 158 3.34 4.48 -8.56
C MET A 158 2.18 5.29 -9.13
N ALA A 159 0.95 5.07 -8.63
CA ALA A 159 -0.25 5.77 -9.08
C ALA A 159 -0.13 7.28 -8.90
N MET A 160 0.38 7.72 -7.75
CA MET A 160 0.55 9.14 -7.47
C MET A 160 1.65 9.79 -8.29
N LYS A 161 2.75 9.08 -8.60
CA LYS A 161 3.77 9.60 -9.54
C LYS A 161 3.21 9.71 -10.95
N ALA A 162 2.53 8.67 -11.44
CA ALA A 162 1.88 8.69 -12.76
C ALA A 162 0.89 9.86 -12.89
N HIS A 163 0.05 10.08 -11.87
CA HIS A 163 -0.86 11.23 -11.81
C HIS A 163 -0.15 12.57 -11.94
N ARG A 164 0.93 12.79 -11.18
CA ARG A 164 1.71 14.05 -11.23
C ARG A 164 2.39 14.28 -12.59
N LEU A 165 2.71 13.20 -13.30
CA LEU A 165 3.25 13.26 -14.67
C LEU A 165 2.16 13.42 -15.73
N GLY A 166 0.88 13.51 -15.35
CA GLY A 166 -0.24 13.59 -16.28
C GLY A 166 -0.47 12.29 -17.06
N GLN A 167 0.01 11.15 -16.55
CA GLN A 167 -0.17 9.84 -17.16
C GLN A 167 -1.50 9.21 -16.74
N ASP A 168 -1.98 8.25 -17.54
CA ASP A 168 -3.15 7.45 -17.18
C ASP A 168 -2.84 6.59 -15.96
N THR A 169 -3.69 6.70 -14.93
CA THR A 169 -3.56 5.96 -13.68
C THR A 169 -4.52 4.79 -13.59
N THR A 170 -5.38 4.57 -14.58
CA THR A 170 -6.48 3.59 -14.53
C THR A 170 -5.99 2.20 -14.15
N THR A 171 -4.95 1.70 -14.83
CA THR A 171 -4.36 0.38 -14.53
C THR A 171 -3.84 0.30 -13.10
N LEU A 172 -3.13 1.32 -12.61
CA LEU A 172 -2.58 1.33 -11.26
C LEU A 172 -3.66 1.45 -10.17
N LEU A 173 -4.73 2.20 -10.43
CA LEU A 173 -5.89 2.30 -9.53
C LEU A 173 -6.69 0.99 -9.51
N ASN A 174 -6.83 0.31 -10.65
CA ASN A 174 -7.47 -1.01 -10.71
C ASN A 174 -6.69 -2.06 -9.90
N LEU A 175 -5.36 -1.97 -9.82
CA LEU A 175 -4.56 -2.85 -8.95
C LEU A 175 -4.77 -2.58 -7.45
N LEU A 176 -5.30 -1.41 -7.09
CA LEU A 176 -5.64 -1.06 -5.70
C LEU A 176 -7.13 -1.29 -5.40
N TYR A 177 -7.94 -1.63 -6.41
CA TYR A 177 -9.35 -1.96 -6.26
C TYR A 177 -9.51 -3.36 -5.68
N TYR A 178 -10.43 -3.52 -4.74
CA TYR A 178 -10.76 -4.80 -4.13
C TYR A 178 -12.26 -5.03 -4.16
N LYS A 179 -12.66 -6.25 -4.47
CA LYS A 179 -14.03 -6.74 -4.27
C LYS A 179 -13.97 -8.21 -3.92
N LYS A 180 -14.46 -8.57 -2.73
CA LYS A 180 -14.55 -9.95 -2.28
C LYS A 180 -15.89 -10.22 -1.64
N PHE A 181 -16.44 -11.36 -2.02
CA PHE A 181 -17.58 -11.95 -1.35
C PHE A 181 -17.08 -13.02 -0.38
N SER A 182 -17.64 -13.06 0.82
CA SER A 182 -17.36 -14.12 1.77
C SER A 182 -18.60 -14.45 2.59
N THR A 183 -18.84 -15.73 2.78
CA THR A 183 -19.80 -16.24 3.76
C THR A 183 -19.06 -16.71 5.00
N LYS A 184 -19.58 -16.36 6.16
CA LYS A 184 -19.12 -16.90 7.43
C LYS A 184 -20.32 -17.15 8.32
N ARG A 185 -20.51 -18.41 8.70
CA ARG A 185 -21.64 -18.85 9.54
C ARG A 185 -22.96 -18.34 8.96
N ARG A 186 -23.66 -17.43 9.66
CA ARG A 186 -24.98 -16.86 9.33
C ARG A 186 -24.92 -15.46 8.68
N LEU A 187 -23.75 -15.05 8.22
CA LEU A 187 -23.51 -13.73 7.65
C LEU A 187 -22.96 -13.86 6.24
N ALA A 188 -23.58 -13.18 5.29
CA ALA A 188 -22.97 -12.91 4.00
C ALA A 188 -22.32 -11.52 4.05
N GLN A 189 -21.09 -11.45 3.57
CA GLN A 189 -20.30 -10.22 3.55
C GLN A 189 -19.87 -9.90 2.12
N LEU A 190 -20.10 -8.67 1.72
CA LEU A 190 -19.48 -8.08 0.55
C LEU A 190 -18.50 -6.99 1.00
N HIS A 191 -17.23 -7.13 0.64
CA HIS A 191 -16.19 -6.15 0.92
C HIS A 191 -15.70 -5.53 -0.38
N THR A 192 -15.79 -4.21 -0.48
CA THR A 192 -15.28 -3.43 -1.61
C THR A 192 -14.30 -2.36 -1.14
N ALA A 193 -13.19 -2.15 -1.85
CA ALA A 193 -12.31 -1.01 -1.68
C ALA A 193 -12.07 -0.33 -3.03
N GLU A 194 -12.32 0.97 -3.10
CA GLU A 194 -12.25 1.76 -4.33
C GLU A 194 -11.32 2.97 -4.15
N PRO A 195 -10.23 3.04 -4.93
CA PRO A 195 -9.31 4.16 -4.91
C PRO A 195 -9.70 5.24 -5.93
N ARG A 196 -9.55 6.52 -5.57
CA ARG A 196 -9.73 7.67 -6.45
C ARG A 196 -8.66 8.71 -6.18
N ILE A 197 -8.22 9.42 -7.23
CA ILE A 197 -7.35 10.58 -7.07
C ILE A 197 -8.20 11.84 -7.20
N ARG A 198 -8.20 12.68 -6.16
CA ARG A 198 -8.96 13.94 -6.09
C ARG A 198 -8.07 15.03 -5.51
N ASN A 199 -8.01 16.18 -6.18
CA ASN A 199 -7.21 17.34 -5.75
C ASN A 199 -5.75 16.96 -5.42
N GLY A 200 -5.14 16.11 -6.26
CA GLY A 200 -3.75 15.65 -6.08
C GLY A 200 -3.52 14.66 -4.94
N SER A 201 -4.56 14.20 -4.23
CA SER A 201 -4.47 13.20 -3.16
C SER A 201 -5.14 11.90 -3.56
N LEU A 202 -4.55 10.75 -3.21
CA LEU A 202 -5.25 9.48 -3.26
C LEU A 202 -6.21 9.38 -2.08
N LEU A 203 -7.46 9.10 -2.40
CA LEU A 203 -8.53 8.79 -1.47
C LEU A 203 -8.95 7.34 -1.70
N MET A 204 -9.32 6.64 -0.63
CA MET A 204 -9.83 5.28 -0.69
C MET A 204 -11.16 5.23 0.04
N ARG A 205 -12.17 4.63 -0.58
CA ARG A 205 -13.39 4.20 0.07
C ARG A 205 -13.33 2.71 0.30
N ASP A 206 -13.57 2.30 1.52
CA ASP A 206 -13.57 0.91 1.96
C ASP A 206 -14.93 0.60 2.58
N GLN A 207 -15.71 -0.24 1.92
CA GLN A 207 -17.07 -0.54 2.31
C GLN A 207 -17.25 -2.04 2.55
N MET A 208 -17.72 -2.37 3.74
CA MET A 208 -18.14 -3.71 4.13
C MET A 208 -19.65 -3.71 4.31
N ILE A 209 -20.31 -4.68 3.69
CA ILE A 209 -21.75 -4.86 3.73
C ILE A 209 -22.00 -6.23 4.34
N PHE A 210 -22.67 -6.23 5.48
CA PHE A 210 -23.03 -7.45 6.19
C PHE A 210 -24.52 -7.66 6.04
N MET A 211 -24.92 -8.81 5.51
CA MET A 211 -26.33 -9.18 5.42
C MET A 211 -26.66 -10.32 6.37
N PHE A 212 -27.80 -10.18 7.05
CA PHE A 212 -28.22 -11.05 8.15
C PHE A 212 -29.75 -11.16 8.22
N PRO A 213 -30.28 -12.26 8.81
CA PRO A 213 -31.73 -12.45 8.95
C PRO A 213 -32.41 -11.28 9.67
N SER A 214 -33.64 -10.96 9.25
CA SER A 214 -34.44 -9.87 9.83
C SER A 214 -34.80 -10.08 11.30
N SER A 215 -34.79 -11.34 11.75
CA SER A 215 -34.99 -11.77 13.13
C SER A 215 -33.85 -11.31 14.05
N LEU A 216 -32.68 -10.99 13.50
CA LEU A 216 -31.55 -10.45 14.23
C LEU A 216 -31.59 -8.93 14.23
N THR A 217 -31.41 -8.34 15.41
CA THR A 217 -31.30 -6.89 15.59
C THR A 217 -30.00 -6.32 15.05
N THR A 218 -28.94 -7.15 15.06
CA THR A 218 -27.58 -6.79 14.69
C THR A 218 -26.87 -8.01 14.11
N PRO A 219 -25.87 -7.83 13.22
CA PRO A 219 -25.10 -8.94 12.66
C PRO A 219 -24.35 -9.75 13.73
N ALA A 220 -24.18 -9.20 14.93
CA ALA A 220 -23.78 -9.93 16.14
C ALA A 220 -24.82 -9.69 17.23
N SER A 221 -25.59 -10.69 17.62
CA SER A 221 -26.49 -10.57 18.78
C SER A 221 -25.67 -10.40 20.06
N PRO A 222 -25.97 -9.42 20.94
CA PRO A 222 -25.17 -9.17 22.16
C PRO A 222 -25.36 -10.21 23.28
N SER A 223 -26.39 -11.04 23.21
CA SER A 223 -26.77 -11.92 24.32
C SER A 223 -26.19 -13.32 24.15
N GLY A 224 -24.96 -13.51 24.61
CA GLY A 224 -24.44 -14.82 25.00
C GLY A 224 -23.09 -15.19 24.39
N GLU A 225 -22.04 -15.17 25.21
CA GLU A 225 -20.80 -15.96 25.02
C GLU A 225 -19.89 -15.61 23.82
N PHE A 226 -19.77 -14.33 23.49
CA PHE A 226 -18.69 -13.82 22.62
C PHE A 226 -17.28 -13.80 23.28
N SER A 227 -17.10 -14.50 24.41
CA SER A 227 -15.77 -14.85 24.94
C SER A 227 -15.14 -16.05 24.22
N GLY A 228 -15.89 -16.72 23.31
CA GLY A 228 -15.33 -17.65 22.34
C GLY A 228 -14.86 -16.95 21.06
N GLU A 229 -14.11 -17.68 20.22
CA GLU A 229 -13.39 -17.27 18.99
C GLU A 229 -14.09 -16.23 18.08
N LEU A 230 -15.42 -16.12 18.14
CA LEU A 230 -16.21 -15.18 17.33
C LEU A 230 -16.07 -13.71 17.74
N GLY A 231 -15.71 -13.40 18.99
CA GLY A 231 -15.49 -12.02 19.45
C GLY A 231 -14.29 -11.36 18.78
N GLY A 232 -13.30 -12.16 18.37
CA GLY A 232 -12.16 -11.70 17.60
C GLY A 232 -12.49 -11.34 16.15
N GLU A 233 -13.48 -11.99 15.55
CA GLU A 233 -13.73 -11.86 14.10
C GLU A 233 -14.35 -10.51 13.75
N LEU A 234 -15.53 -10.19 14.27
CA LEU A 234 -16.19 -8.90 14.04
C LEU A 234 -15.56 -7.77 14.86
N GLY A 235 -15.07 -8.06 16.08
CA GLY A 235 -14.44 -7.07 16.96
C GLY A 235 -13.17 -6.48 16.35
N GLY A 236 -12.40 -7.27 15.60
CA GLY A 236 -11.31 -6.68 14.83
C GLY A 236 -11.79 -5.98 13.55
N GLU A 237 -12.95 -6.34 12.97
CA GLU A 237 -13.35 -5.93 11.60
C GLU A 237 -13.92 -4.51 11.59
N LEU A 238 -14.48 -4.06 12.71
CA LEU A 238 -15.04 -2.71 12.84
C LEU A 238 -14.00 -1.64 13.18
N GLY A 239 -12.78 -2.02 13.57
CA GLY A 239 -11.69 -1.09 13.77
C GLY A 239 -11.37 -0.32 12.48
N PHE A 240 -11.61 0.99 12.46
CA PHE A 240 -11.49 1.77 11.23
C PHE A 240 -10.10 2.41 11.05
N CYS A 241 -9.35 2.61 12.13
CA CYS A 241 -7.94 3.01 12.05
C CYS A 241 -7.16 2.54 13.27
N HIS A 242 -5.82 2.66 13.24
CA HIS A 242 -4.96 2.25 14.35
C HIS A 242 -5.25 3.03 15.66
N HIS A 243 -5.72 4.27 15.57
CA HIS A 243 -6.00 5.14 16.72
C HIS A 243 -7.36 4.92 17.37
N THR A 244 -8.28 4.24 16.70
CA THR A 244 -9.63 4.03 17.20
C THR A 244 -10.04 2.61 16.85
N THR A 245 -9.74 1.73 17.80
CA THR A 245 -10.20 0.34 17.79
C THR A 245 -11.60 0.29 18.38
N LEU A 246 -12.52 -0.30 17.64
CA LEU A 246 -13.87 -0.59 18.12
C LEU A 246 -13.90 -2.08 18.44
N ASN A 247 -13.84 -2.44 19.71
CA ASN A 247 -13.80 -3.82 20.18
C ASN A 247 -15.16 -4.52 20.07
N GLY A 248 -16.23 -3.76 19.79
CA GLY A 248 -17.56 -4.31 19.57
C GLY A 248 -18.59 -3.25 19.24
N LEU A 249 -19.84 -3.70 19.09
CA LEU A 249 -20.97 -2.83 18.79
C LEU A 249 -21.26 -1.83 19.93
N SER A 250 -20.90 -2.15 21.17
CA SER A 250 -21.01 -1.21 22.29
C SER A 250 -20.21 0.07 22.06
N ASP A 251 -19.03 -0.02 21.45
CA ASP A 251 -18.14 1.12 21.24
C ASP A 251 -18.71 2.09 20.19
N LEU A 252 -19.58 1.59 19.31
CA LEU A 252 -20.31 2.41 18.35
C LEU A 252 -21.32 3.32 19.07
N THR A 253 -21.94 2.85 20.15
CA THR A 253 -22.83 3.70 20.96
C THR A 253 -22.05 4.83 21.64
N TRP A 254 -20.80 4.59 22.05
CA TRP A 254 -19.92 5.62 22.60
C TRP A 254 -19.51 6.66 21.55
N CYS A 255 -19.51 6.27 20.28
CA CYS A 255 -19.32 7.17 19.15
C CYS A 255 -20.61 7.88 18.70
N GLY A 256 -21.73 7.68 19.39
CA GLY A 256 -23.03 8.27 19.08
C GLY A 256 -23.81 7.54 17.99
N ILE A 257 -23.43 6.32 17.62
CA ILE A 257 -24.19 5.49 16.68
C ILE A 257 -25.20 4.64 17.44
N THR A 258 -26.49 4.86 17.15
CA THR A 258 -27.59 4.06 17.69
C THR A 258 -27.96 2.92 16.75
N PHE A 259 -28.10 1.71 17.29
CA PHE A 259 -28.59 0.56 16.52
C PHE A 259 -30.11 0.58 16.48
N PRO A 260 -30.73 0.46 15.29
CA PRO A 260 -32.18 0.32 15.19
C PRO A 260 -32.61 -1.01 15.80
N LYS A 261 -33.76 -1.04 16.47
CA LYS A 261 -34.36 -2.30 16.90
C LYS A 261 -34.91 -3.07 15.70
N ALA A 262 -35.17 -4.37 15.88
CA ALA A 262 -35.88 -5.17 14.90
C ALA A 262 -37.22 -4.48 14.56
N GLY A 263 -37.47 -4.18 13.29
CA GLY A 263 -38.63 -3.44 12.80
C GLY A 263 -38.46 -1.92 12.67
N GLU A 264 -37.39 -1.33 13.21
CA GLU A 264 -37.08 0.11 13.05
C GLU A 264 -36.10 0.38 11.90
N MET A 265 -35.59 -0.66 11.24
CA MET A 265 -34.56 -0.54 10.20
C MET A 265 -35.01 0.30 9.00
N ASP A 266 -36.29 0.27 8.65
CA ASP A 266 -36.85 1.09 7.56
C ASP A 266 -36.90 2.59 7.88
N GLN A 267 -36.88 2.95 9.17
CA GLN A 267 -36.97 4.33 9.66
C GLN A 267 -35.58 4.91 9.96
N CYS A 268 -34.55 4.06 10.02
CA CYS A 268 -33.18 4.44 10.34
C CYS A 268 -32.45 4.98 9.10
N LYS A 269 -32.96 6.07 8.51
CA LYS A 269 -32.20 6.84 7.52
C LYS A 269 -31.24 7.76 8.27
N ASP A 270 -29.95 7.57 8.06
CA ASP A 270 -28.88 8.51 8.41
C ASP A 270 -28.64 8.79 9.89
N MET A 271 -29.01 7.87 10.79
CA MET A 271 -28.86 8.09 12.24
C MET A 271 -27.41 8.09 12.73
N GLY A 272 -26.44 7.57 11.97
CA GLY A 272 -25.07 7.33 12.45
C GLY A 272 -24.12 8.53 12.38
N GLY A 273 -24.45 9.59 11.64
CA GLY A 273 -23.48 10.64 11.31
C GLY A 273 -22.16 10.10 10.72
N ILE A 274 -21.15 10.96 10.59
CA ILE A 274 -19.80 10.55 10.21
C ILE A 274 -18.92 10.63 11.46
N ILE A 275 -18.21 9.56 11.80
CA ILE A 275 -17.16 9.57 12.82
C ILE A 275 -15.84 9.86 12.13
N ASN A 276 -15.01 10.74 12.70
CA ASN A 276 -13.65 10.99 12.22
C ASN A 276 -12.64 10.62 13.32
N CYS A 277 -11.51 10.05 12.89
CA CYS A 277 -10.36 9.92 13.78
C CYS A 277 -9.75 11.30 14.03
N PRO A 278 -9.45 11.70 15.28
CA PRO A 278 -8.81 12.99 15.53
C PRO A 278 -7.32 13.00 15.15
N TYR A 279 -6.70 11.83 14.97
CA TYR A 279 -5.25 11.68 14.77
C TYR A 279 -4.86 11.28 13.34
N CYS A 280 -5.80 10.73 12.55
CA CYS A 280 -5.51 10.41 11.15
C CYS A 280 -6.64 10.82 10.22
N HIS A 281 -6.33 10.87 8.93
CA HIS A 281 -7.28 11.22 7.88
C HIS A 281 -8.14 10.01 7.52
N THR A 282 -8.98 9.59 8.47
CA THR A 282 -9.97 8.52 8.29
C THR A 282 -11.33 8.95 8.82
N GLU A 283 -12.36 8.72 8.02
CA GLU A 283 -13.77 8.86 8.37
C GLU A 283 -14.47 7.50 8.32
N LEU A 284 -15.45 7.29 9.18
CA LEU A 284 -16.27 6.09 9.27
C LEU A 284 -17.75 6.50 9.31
N ARG A 285 -18.59 5.77 8.59
CA ARG A 285 -20.05 5.86 8.71
C ARG A 285 -20.64 4.46 8.72
N ILE A 286 -21.68 4.29 9.53
CA ILE A 286 -22.45 3.06 9.60
C ILE A 286 -23.90 3.38 9.27
N ASN A 287 -24.48 2.60 8.36
CA ASN A 287 -25.90 2.69 8.02
C ASN A 287 -26.54 1.31 8.06
N PHE A 288 -27.87 1.30 8.14
CA PHE A 288 -28.69 0.10 8.14
C PHE A 288 -29.75 0.21 7.06
N LYS A 289 -30.14 -0.92 6.47
CA LYS A 289 -31.24 -1.00 5.52
C LYS A 289 -31.96 -2.33 5.67
N SER A 290 -33.29 -2.31 5.69
CA SER A 290 -34.06 -3.55 5.55
C SER A 290 -34.24 -3.92 4.10
N TYR A 291 -34.19 -5.22 3.83
CA TYR A 291 -34.55 -5.84 2.55
C TYR A 291 -35.83 -6.66 2.72
N GLY A 292 -36.79 -6.10 3.46
CA GLY A 292 -38.09 -6.69 3.74
C GLY A 292 -38.08 -7.64 4.94
N LYS A 293 -38.99 -8.62 4.92
CA LYS A 293 -39.21 -9.50 6.09
C LYS A 293 -38.11 -10.53 6.30
N ALA A 294 -37.22 -10.75 5.35
CA ALA A 294 -36.23 -11.82 5.42
C ALA A 294 -34.86 -11.33 5.87
N TRP A 295 -34.44 -10.15 5.42
CA TRP A 295 -33.04 -9.72 5.51
C TRP A 295 -32.88 -8.28 5.93
N ASN A 296 -31.84 -8.02 6.71
CA ASN A 296 -31.34 -6.71 7.06
C ASN A 296 -29.88 -6.61 6.62
N ALA A 297 -29.43 -5.39 6.31
CA ALA A 297 -28.04 -5.12 5.98
C ALA A 297 -27.45 -4.00 6.84
N MET A 298 -26.19 -4.18 7.22
CA MET A 298 -25.35 -3.17 7.85
C MET A 298 -24.24 -2.77 6.88
N PHE A 299 -24.13 -1.47 6.61
CA PHE A 299 -23.11 -0.88 5.76
C PHE A 299 -22.09 -0.19 6.63
N VAL A 300 -20.84 -0.64 6.60
CA VAL A 300 -19.71 -0.01 7.27
C VAL A 300 -18.85 0.60 6.19
N THR A 301 -18.87 1.94 6.07
CA THR A 301 -18.12 2.66 5.03
C THR A 301 -17.04 3.52 5.68
N ARG A 302 -15.81 3.30 5.26
CA ARG A 302 -14.61 3.99 5.71
C ARG A 302 -14.02 4.79 4.55
N TRP A 303 -13.74 6.08 4.75
CA TRP A 303 -13.00 6.90 3.79
C TRP A 303 -11.64 7.26 4.36
N MET A 304 -10.62 7.18 3.51
CA MET A 304 -9.23 7.33 3.90
C MET A 304 -8.52 8.26 2.92
N ALA A 305 -7.84 9.28 3.44
CA ALA A 305 -6.90 10.07 2.62
C ALA A 305 -5.47 9.57 2.84
N PHE A 306 -4.83 9.13 1.76
CA PHE A 306 -3.44 8.64 1.78
C PHE A 306 -2.42 9.71 1.42
N GLY A 307 -2.87 10.82 0.82
CA GLY A 307 -2.02 11.97 0.51
C GLY A 307 -1.52 12.00 -0.94
N GLU A 308 -0.54 12.85 -1.16
CA GLU A 308 0.01 13.16 -2.48
C GLU A 308 1.04 12.14 -2.94
N GLY A 309 1.55 11.29 -2.04
CA GLY A 309 2.49 10.23 -2.38
C GLY A 309 3.82 10.78 -2.89
N ARG A 310 4.34 11.84 -2.25
CA ARG A 310 5.66 12.42 -2.57
C ARG A 310 6.83 11.70 -1.90
N GLY A 311 6.53 10.81 -0.95
CA GLY A 311 7.49 9.99 -0.22
C GLY A 311 7.06 9.78 1.23
N ILE A 312 7.98 9.31 2.07
CA ILE A 312 7.73 9.00 3.49
C ILE A 312 7.32 10.23 4.30
N GLY A 313 7.85 11.41 3.94
CA GLY A 313 7.54 12.66 4.61
C GLY A 313 6.14 13.22 4.33
N ASP A 314 5.33 12.54 3.50
CA ASP A 314 3.92 12.89 3.36
C ASP A 314 3.21 12.55 4.68
N VAL A 315 2.78 13.59 5.41
CA VAL A 315 2.18 13.46 6.74
C VAL A 315 1.00 12.48 6.74
N LYS A 316 0.17 12.50 5.68
CA LYS A 316 -1.01 11.63 5.58
C LYS A 316 -0.63 10.16 5.44
N TRP A 317 0.47 9.90 4.75
CA TRP A 317 1.05 8.56 4.61
C TRP A 317 1.78 8.14 5.90
N GLY A 318 2.63 9.02 6.43
CA GLY A 318 3.48 8.76 7.60
C GLY A 318 2.69 8.30 8.82
N ILE A 319 1.57 8.97 9.12
CA ILE A 319 0.66 8.61 10.23
C ILE A 319 0.13 7.17 10.11
N ARG A 320 0.00 6.61 8.89
CA ARG A 320 -0.48 5.24 8.67
C ARG A 320 0.65 4.21 8.72
N SER A 321 1.80 4.55 8.17
CA SER A 321 2.95 3.65 8.08
C SER A 321 3.75 3.56 9.38
N SER A 322 3.66 4.59 10.23
CA SER A 322 4.38 4.65 11.50
C SER A 322 3.85 3.61 12.49
N GLU A 323 4.76 2.90 13.14
CA GLU A 323 4.45 2.19 14.39
C GLU A 323 4.41 3.16 15.59
N GLU A 324 5.02 4.33 15.45
CA GLU A 324 5.02 5.38 16.45
C GLU A 324 3.70 6.17 16.39
N TRP A 325 3.06 6.28 17.54
CA TRP A 325 1.80 7.01 17.73
C TRP A 325 2.05 8.51 17.60
N VAL A 326 1.73 9.07 16.44
CA VAL A 326 1.73 10.52 16.24
C VAL A 326 0.37 11.04 16.68
N TRP A 327 0.34 11.71 17.84
CA TRP A 327 -0.89 12.23 18.46
C TRP A 327 -1.28 13.63 17.98
N ASP A 328 -0.61 14.15 16.95
CA ASP A 328 -0.94 15.45 16.38
C ASP A 328 -2.33 15.41 15.74
N SER A 329 -3.17 16.40 16.10
CA SER A 329 -4.53 16.44 15.58
C SER A 329 -4.52 16.75 14.08
N ALA A 330 -5.17 15.89 13.29
CA ALA A 330 -5.26 16.03 11.85
C ALA A 330 -6.13 17.23 11.40
N GLY A 331 -6.89 17.85 12.31
CA GLY A 331 -7.64 19.10 12.09
C GLY A 331 -8.73 19.07 11.01
N ASN A 332 -9.04 17.91 10.43
CA ASN A 332 -10.00 17.83 9.32
C ASN A 332 -11.44 18.02 9.81
N PRO A 333 -12.23 18.88 9.15
CA PRO A 333 -13.67 18.93 9.35
C PRO A 333 -14.30 17.55 9.13
N ARG A 334 -15.22 17.17 10.01
CA ARG A 334 -15.99 15.93 9.87
C ARG A 334 -16.74 15.91 8.54
N GLY A 335 -16.56 14.86 7.75
CA GLY A 335 -17.20 14.68 6.44
C GLY A 335 -16.40 15.25 5.26
N ALA A 336 -15.25 15.88 5.49
CA ALA A 336 -14.43 16.43 4.43
C ALA A 336 -13.85 15.36 3.50
N ILE A 337 -13.48 14.18 4.03
CA ILE A 337 -12.85 13.13 3.22
C ILE A 337 -13.90 12.41 2.37
N SER A 338 -15.03 12.05 2.97
CA SER A 338 -16.18 11.47 2.28
C SER A 338 -16.73 12.41 1.21
N ALA A 339 -16.93 13.69 1.51
CA ALA A 339 -17.36 14.68 0.51
C ALA A 339 -16.34 14.83 -0.64
N ALA A 340 -15.04 14.78 -0.35
CA ALA A 340 -14.02 14.82 -1.40
C ALA A 340 -14.04 13.56 -2.30
N PHE A 341 -14.40 12.39 -1.74
CA PHE A 341 -14.47 11.13 -2.48
C PHE A 341 -15.75 10.99 -3.31
N GLU A 342 -16.90 11.24 -2.67
CA GLU A 342 -18.25 11.04 -3.22
C GLU A 342 -18.74 12.25 -4.03
N GLY A 343 -18.15 13.42 -3.79
CA GLY A 343 -18.67 14.72 -4.25
C GLY A 343 -19.64 15.32 -3.23
N ASN A 344 -20.24 16.46 -3.59
CA ASN A 344 -21.20 17.17 -2.73
C ASN A 344 -22.60 16.52 -2.68
N GLY A 345 -22.74 15.28 -3.17
CA GLY A 345 -24.01 14.55 -3.20
C GLY A 345 -24.29 13.83 -1.88
N GLU A 346 -25.57 13.58 -1.62
CA GLU A 346 -25.99 12.66 -0.56
C GLU A 346 -25.52 11.25 -0.92
N ILE A 347 -24.85 10.59 0.04
CA ILE A 347 -24.24 9.27 -0.19
C ILE A 347 -25.35 8.21 -0.11
N GLN A 348 -25.73 7.66 -1.25
CA GLN A 348 -26.65 6.52 -1.32
C GLN A 348 -25.84 5.21 -1.26
N PHE A 349 -25.67 4.66 -0.07
CA PHE A 349 -24.83 3.48 0.17
C PHE A 349 -25.36 2.23 -0.53
N ASP A 350 -26.67 2.14 -0.69
CA ASP A 350 -27.35 1.05 -1.37
C ASP A 350 -27.25 1.14 -2.88
N ALA A 351 -27.06 2.33 -3.46
CA ALA A 351 -26.82 2.50 -4.89
C ALA A 351 -25.49 1.85 -5.35
N LEU A 352 -24.60 1.51 -4.42
CA LEU A 352 -23.34 0.81 -4.68
C LEU A 352 -23.49 -0.71 -4.78
N LEU A 353 -24.60 -1.25 -4.27
CA LEU A 353 -24.95 -2.64 -4.45
C LEU A 353 -25.64 -2.81 -5.80
N SER A 354 -25.03 -3.59 -6.70
CA SER A 354 -25.75 -4.04 -7.88
C SER A 354 -26.86 -5.03 -7.48
N GLU A 355 -27.89 -5.16 -8.31
CA GLU A 355 -28.93 -6.18 -8.10
C GLU A 355 -28.33 -7.59 -8.02
N GLN A 356 -27.25 -7.84 -8.76
CA GLN A 356 -26.49 -9.08 -8.69
C GLN A 356 -25.82 -9.25 -7.32
N ASP A 357 -25.17 -8.21 -6.79
CA ASP A 357 -24.55 -8.26 -5.46
C ASP A 357 -25.58 -8.52 -4.37
N THR A 358 -26.74 -7.87 -4.43
CA THR A 358 -27.85 -8.12 -3.50
C THR A 358 -28.36 -9.55 -3.62
N SER A 359 -28.54 -10.05 -4.85
CA SER A 359 -29.01 -11.42 -5.08
C SER A 359 -28.01 -12.44 -4.56
N THR A 360 -26.71 -12.22 -4.78
CA THR A 360 -25.64 -13.08 -4.25
C THR A 360 -25.60 -13.04 -2.73
N LEU A 361 -25.66 -11.85 -2.10
CA LEU A 361 -25.76 -11.72 -0.65
C LEU A 361 -26.96 -12.52 -0.10
N CYS A 362 -28.12 -12.43 -0.78
CA CYS A 362 -29.35 -13.11 -0.34
C CYS A 362 -29.25 -14.63 -0.45
N ALA A 363 -28.64 -15.12 -1.53
CA ALA A 363 -28.52 -16.55 -1.80
C ALA A 363 -27.53 -17.24 -0.85
N GLU A 364 -26.51 -16.51 -0.43
CA GLU A 364 -25.37 -17.01 0.34
C GLU A 364 -25.55 -16.83 1.85
N CYS A 365 -26.47 -15.97 2.28
CA CYS A 365 -26.93 -16.00 3.67
C CYS A 365 -27.61 -17.34 3.92
N PRO A 366 -27.15 -18.15 4.89
CA PRO A 366 -27.87 -19.39 5.21
C PRO A 366 -29.26 -18.99 5.67
N GLY A 367 -30.28 -19.50 4.99
CA GLY A 367 -31.64 -19.36 5.46
C GLY A 367 -31.72 -19.90 6.88
N ASP A 368 -32.66 -19.37 7.67
CA ASP A 368 -33.23 -20.12 8.80
C ASP A 368 -33.89 -21.36 8.18
N GLY A 369 -33.07 -22.36 7.83
CA GLY A 369 -33.55 -23.70 7.55
C GLY A 369 -34.25 -24.12 8.82
N GLY A 370 -35.58 -24.03 8.82
CA GLY A 370 -36.39 -24.50 9.93
C GLY A 370 -35.89 -25.86 10.34
N ASP A 371 -35.54 -25.97 11.62
CA ASP A 371 -34.83 -27.09 12.23
C ASP A 371 -35.32 -28.43 11.67
N GLY A 372 -34.55 -28.95 10.71
CA GLY A 372 -34.51 -30.37 10.43
C GLY A 372 -33.29 -30.90 11.15
N ASP A 373 -33.51 -31.43 12.36
CA ASP A 373 -32.53 -32.00 13.28
C ASP A 373 -31.31 -32.63 12.56
N CYS A 374 -30.19 -31.89 12.50
CA CYS A 374 -28.89 -32.40 12.07
C CYS A 374 -27.94 -32.38 13.25
N GLU A 375 -28.24 -33.19 14.27
CA GLU A 375 -27.26 -33.58 15.28
C GLU A 375 -26.21 -34.50 14.62
N GLY A 376 -24.92 -34.13 14.70
CA GLY A 376 -23.86 -35.14 14.75
C GLY A 376 -22.79 -35.16 13.65
N MET A 377 -22.19 -34.02 13.27
CA MET A 377 -20.84 -34.05 12.68
C MET A 377 -19.94 -32.97 13.30
N GLU A 378 -19.18 -33.36 14.32
CA GLU A 378 -17.97 -32.66 14.76
C GLU A 378 -16.83 -33.02 13.79
N GLU A 379 -16.26 -32.03 13.10
CA GLU A 379 -14.98 -32.20 12.41
C GLU A 379 -13.81 -32.03 13.41
N PRO A 380 -12.78 -32.89 13.39
CA PRO A 380 -11.68 -32.80 14.34
C PRO A 380 -10.69 -31.68 13.95
N TYR A 381 -10.49 -30.76 14.89
CA TYR A 381 -9.46 -29.72 14.86
C TYR A 381 -8.09 -30.33 15.21
N VAL A 382 -7.08 -30.12 14.37
CA VAL A 382 -5.69 -30.56 14.60
C VAL A 382 -4.83 -29.35 14.96
N ASP A 383 -4.26 -29.37 16.15
CA ASP A 383 -3.40 -28.33 16.73
C ASP A 383 -1.93 -28.63 16.41
N GLU A 384 -1.26 -27.78 15.63
CA GLU A 384 0.18 -27.85 15.36
C GLU A 384 0.92 -26.67 16.02
N GLY A 385 1.46 -26.92 17.22
CA GLY A 385 2.32 -25.99 17.94
C GLY A 385 3.76 -25.99 17.40
N GLY A 386 4.23 -24.84 16.92
CA GLY A 386 5.61 -24.61 16.46
C GLY A 386 6.37 -23.57 17.29
N VAL A 387 7.54 -23.96 17.81
CA VAL A 387 8.48 -23.14 18.61
C VAL A 387 9.34 -22.25 17.68
N PHE A 388 9.53 -20.97 18.04
CA PHE A 388 10.33 -20.01 17.27
C PHE A 388 11.80 -19.94 17.71
N HIS A 389 12.72 -19.95 16.74
CA HIS A 389 14.14 -19.57 16.91
C HIS A 389 14.46 -18.27 16.15
N THR A 390 15.24 -17.39 16.79
CA THR A 390 15.70 -16.11 16.26
C THR A 390 17.01 -16.28 15.48
N LEU A 391 17.07 -15.83 14.22
CA LEU A 391 18.30 -15.72 13.43
C LEU A 391 18.43 -14.34 12.77
N GLN A 392 19.65 -13.79 12.84
CA GLN A 392 20.07 -12.55 12.19
C GLN A 392 20.35 -12.77 10.70
N PHE A 393 20.04 -11.77 9.86
CA PHE A 393 20.34 -11.77 8.43
C PHE A 393 21.18 -10.56 8.01
N GLY A 394 22.12 -10.81 7.10
CA GLY A 394 22.86 -9.83 6.30
C GLY A 394 23.04 -10.31 4.85
N ASP A 395 23.26 -9.32 3.98
CA ASP A 395 23.79 -9.34 2.61
C ASP A 395 22.89 -9.77 1.43
N ASP A 396 22.25 -8.78 0.79
CA ASP A 396 21.73 -8.85 -0.58
C ASP A 396 22.40 -7.80 -1.49
N ALA A 397 23.09 -8.26 -2.53
CA ALA A 397 23.66 -7.41 -3.57
C ALA A 397 22.61 -7.02 -4.63
N VAL A 398 22.44 -5.73 -4.87
CA VAL A 398 21.56 -5.19 -5.93
C VAL A 398 22.22 -5.34 -7.29
N THR A 399 21.58 -6.07 -8.20
CA THR A 399 21.95 -6.13 -9.63
C THR A 399 21.08 -5.15 -10.41
N ILE A 400 21.68 -4.12 -11.01
CA ILE A 400 20.98 -3.16 -11.88
C ILE A 400 21.12 -3.64 -13.33
N PRO A 401 20.03 -3.76 -14.12
CA PRO A 401 20.13 -4.15 -15.52
C PRO A 401 20.78 -3.04 -16.36
N ALA A 402 21.83 -3.39 -17.10
CA ALA A 402 22.63 -2.48 -17.93
C ALA A 402 21.97 -2.08 -19.28
N ARG A 403 20.64 -2.11 -19.38
CA ARG A 403 19.90 -1.73 -20.61
C ARG A 403 18.97 -0.56 -20.34
N ALA A 404 19.57 0.61 -20.10
CA ALA A 404 18.92 1.93 -20.19
C ALA A 404 19.95 3.07 -20.29
N VAL A 405 21.09 2.84 -20.95
CA VAL A 405 22.05 3.89 -21.35
C VAL A 405 22.44 3.65 -22.80
#